data_AF-A0A1G1M4Z3-F1
#
_entry.id   AF-A0A1G1M4Z3-F1
#
_cell.length_a   1.000
_cell.length_b   1.000
_cell.length_c   1.000
_cell.angle_alpha   90.00
_cell.angle_beta   90.00
_cell.angle_gamma   90.00
#
_symmetry.space_group_name_H-M   'P 1'
#
loop_
_entity.id
_entity.type
_entity.pdbx_description
1 polymer ?
#
loop_
_entity_poly.entity_id
_entity_poly.type
_entity_poly.pdbx_seq_one_letter_code
_entity_poly.pdbx_strand_id
1 'polypeptide(L)'
;GHTRWATHGRPSEQNAHPHRSGSCVIVHNGIIENYLALKHQLQKDGYRFESETDTEVVAHLIARHMKHGRAFTDAVRAATKEIHGSYAIVAMCEQEPDTLVAARSGCPLVVGQAGRATLVASDVMAMLAYTKQVTYLEEGDIAVVTASSVTVMESSGRPVKRPVTKVTWNAEAAEKGGYPHFMLKEIHEQPQTILDTMRGRYLFEDGEADLPDIGLTPEQFAAVGRVWIVACGTSWHAGLVGKYLLEEMIRTPVQVDIASEFRYRDPLVKKEDLFITISQSGETADTLAAAREARNKGARVLSIVNVVGSTLARESDGVLYTHCGPEIGVASTKAFTAQLTALYLLALHLARVRGVLNANDGRVWLDRVVALPHLVEEILKREKDIAAIARRYYKKRNFLYLGRGVNYPIALEGALKLKEISYIHAEGYAAGEMKHGPIALIDKDMPVVVLAPRDRLYEKTVSNLMEVKARHAPVIAFVSEGEKDLGKVADAVFTIPKVPALLSPILFAVALQLLAYHIAVLRGTDVDQPRNLAKSVTVE
;
A
#
# COMPACT_ATOMS: atom_id res chain seq x y z
N GLY A 1 9.70 -22.08 -6.20
CA GLY A 1 10.52 -21.55 -5.08
C GLY A 1 9.66 -20.71 -4.16
N HIS A 2 10.23 -20.19 -3.07
CA HIS A 2 9.51 -19.35 -2.10
C HIS A 2 10.46 -18.29 -1.52
N THR A 3 9.92 -17.11 -1.22
CA THR A 3 10.62 -16.03 -0.50
C THR A 3 9.85 -15.74 0.78
N ARG A 4 10.52 -15.86 1.94
CA ARG A 4 9.86 -15.86 3.24
C ARG A 4 10.01 -14.53 3.98
N TRP A 5 8.88 -13.95 4.39
CA TRP A 5 8.83 -12.96 5.47
C TRP A 5 8.44 -13.69 6.78
N ALA A 6 9.33 -13.65 7.77
CA ALA A 6 9.23 -14.50 8.95
C ALA A 6 8.19 -13.97 9.96
N THR A 7 7.11 -14.72 10.19
CA THR A 7 6.12 -14.48 11.24
C THR A 7 6.37 -15.40 12.45
N HIS A 8 6.41 -16.72 12.22
CA HIS A 8 6.71 -17.73 13.24
C HIS A 8 8.12 -18.29 13.08
N GLY A 9 8.98 -18.08 14.07
CA GLY A 9 10.35 -18.55 14.06
C GLY A 9 11.30 -17.66 13.26
N ARG A 10 12.52 -17.52 13.76
CA ARG A 10 13.53 -16.59 13.22
C ARG A 10 13.89 -16.90 11.76
N PRO A 11 14.35 -15.92 10.96
CA PRO A 11 14.98 -16.19 9.67
C PRO A 11 16.16 -17.15 9.83
N SER A 12 16.06 -18.35 9.27
CA SER A 12 17.10 -19.38 9.25
C SER A 12 16.82 -20.37 8.11
N GLU A 13 17.83 -21.12 7.68
CA GLU A 13 17.68 -22.17 6.65
C GLU A 13 16.66 -23.24 7.07
N GLN A 14 16.67 -23.59 8.36
CA GLN A 14 15.73 -24.54 8.97
C GLN A 14 14.26 -24.07 8.90
N ASN A 15 14.01 -22.77 9.02
CA ASN A 15 12.67 -22.17 8.92
C ASN A 15 12.34 -21.70 7.50
N ALA A 16 13.23 -21.89 6.53
CA ALA A 16 12.98 -21.51 5.15
C ALA A 16 12.07 -22.54 4.46
N HIS A 17 11.19 -22.06 3.60
CA HIS A 17 10.39 -22.93 2.75
C HIS A 17 11.24 -23.38 1.54
N PRO A 18 10.96 -24.56 0.94
CA PRO A 18 9.83 -25.45 1.21
C PRO A 18 9.99 -26.35 2.44
N HIS A 19 8.88 -26.67 3.10
CA HIS A 19 8.85 -27.69 4.15
C HIS A 19 8.47 -29.05 3.58
N ARG A 20 8.96 -30.12 4.21
CA ARG A 20 8.81 -31.50 3.75
C ARG A 20 8.28 -32.40 4.85
N SER A 21 7.41 -33.34 4.47
CA SER A 21 7.03 -34.48 5.31
C SER A 21 6.85 -35.73 4.44
N GLY A 22 7.77 -36.69 4.55
CA GLY A 22 7.79 -37.87 3.68
C GLY A 22 7.97 -37.48 2.22
N SER A 23 7.04 -37.88 1.36
CA SER A 23 7.01 -37.53 -0.08
C SER A 23 6.35 -36.18 -0.38
N CYS A 24 5.71 -35.54 0.61
CA CYS A 24 5.01 -34.27 0.42
C CYS A 24 5.95 -33.08 0.70
N VAL A 25 5.93 -32.10 -0.20
CA VAL A 25 6.70 -30.86 -0.09
C VAL A 25 5.75 -29.69 -0.34
N ILE A 26 5.82 -28.64 0.48
CA ILE A 26 4.94 -27.48 0.37
C ILE A 26 5.68 -26.15 0.48
N VAL A 27 5.09 -25.13 -0.14
CA VAL A 27 5.34 -23.72 0.15
C VAL A 27 4.04 -23.06 0.59
N HIS A 28 4.15 -22.06 1.46
CA HIS A 28 3.01 -21.41 2.10
C HIS A 28 3.25 -19.90 2.25
N ASN A 29 2.27 -19.09 1.86
CA ASN A 29 2.15 -17.70 2.27
C ASN A 29 0.92 -17.57 3.16
N GLY A 30 1.07 -17.05 4.37
CA GLY A 30 -0.04 -17.03 5.32
C GLY A 30 0.38 -17.27 6.76
N ILE A 31 -0.62 -17.43 7.62
CA ILE A 31 -0.48 -17.87 9.01
C ILE A 31 -1.54 -18.94 9.29
N ILE A 32 -1.10 -20.07 9.83
CA ILE A 32 -1.98 -21.12 10.37
C ILE A 32 -2.20 -20.86 11.86
N GLU A 33 -3.35 -20.31 12.22
CA GLU A 33 -3.65 -19.84 13.59
C GLU A 33 -3.76 -20.99 14.59
N ASN A 34 -4.26 -22.15 14.15
CA ASN A 34 -4.43 -23.33 15.01
C ASN A 34 -3.22 -24.30 14.98
N TYR A 35 -2.05 -23.83 14.54
CA TYR A 35 -0.87 -24.68 14.35
C TYR A 35 -0.42 -25.42 15.62
N LEU A 36 -0.52 -24.80 16.81
CA LEU A 36 -0.11 -25.42 18.08
C LEU A 36 -0.93 -26.67 18.42
N ALA A 37 -2.26 -26.58 18.27
CA ALA A 37 -3.16 -27.70 18.52
C ALA A 37 -2.87 -28.86 17.54
N LEU A 38 -2.69 -28.55 16.26
CA LEU A 38 -2.37 -29.52 15.22
C LEU A 38 -0.98 -30.14 15.44
N LYS A 39 0.03 -29.34 15.80
CA LYS A 39 1.39 -29.80 16.12
C LYS A 39 1.38 -30.83 17.24
N HIS A 40 0.66 -30.57 18.33
CA HIS A 40 0.52 -31.52 19.43
C HIS A 40 -0.16 -32.83 19.02
N GLN A 41 -1.18 -32.78 18.15
CA GLN A 41 -1.82 -33.99 17.63
C GLN A 41 -0.86 -34.80 16.76
N LEU A 42 -0.16 -34.15 15.83
CA LEU A 42 0.79 -34.80 14.93
C LEU A 42 2.00 -35.39 15.68
N GLN A 43 2.47 -34.74 16.75
CA GLN A 43 3.49 -35.32 17.63
C GLN A 43 3.02 -36.61 18.30
N LYS A 44 1.76 -36.70 18.72
CA LYS A 44 1.16 -37.94 19.25
C LYS A 44 1.05 -39.03 18.17
N ASP A 45 0.81 -38.63 16.92
CA ASP A 45 0.79 -39.52 15.76
C ASP A 45 2.21 -39.95 15.31
N GLY A 46 3.27 -39.46 15.99
CA GLY A 46 4.67 -39.85 15.80
C GLY A 46 5.48 -38.95 14.87
N TYR A 47 4.94 -37.81 14.43
CA TYR A 47 5.69 -36.85 13.60
C TYR A 47 6.70 -36.05 14.42
N ARG A 48 7.90 -35.87 13.87
CA ARG A 48 8.96 -35.03 14.43
C ARG A 48 8.99 -33.72 13.68
N PHE A 49 9.00 -32.62 14.42
CA PHE A 49 9.10 -31.27 13.88
C PHE A 49 10.53 -30.80 13.95
N GLU A 50 11.04 -30.32 12.83
CA GLU A 50 12.38 -29.80 12.67
C GLU A 50 12.38 -28.28 12.56
N SER A 51 11.24 -27.61 12.58
CA SER A 51 11.16 -26.15 12.49
C SER A 51 10.26 -25.52 13.56
N GLU A 52 10.38 -24.20 13.66
CA GLU A 52 9.53 -23.35 14.50
C GLU A 52 8.30 -22.85 13.73
N THR A 53 8.15 -23.22 12.45
CA THR A 53 7.12 -22.64 11.59
C THR A 53 5.77 -23.33 11.77
N ASP A 54 4.72 -22.55 11.57
CA ASP A 54 3.36 -23.01 11.42
C ASP A 54 3.18 -23.82 10.11
N THR A 55 3.95 -23.51 9.07
CA THR A 55 3.91 -24.21 7.77
C THR A 55 4.23 -25.70 7.87
N GLU A 56 5.21 -26.12 8.67
CA GLU A 56 5.60 -27.54 8.77
C GLU A 56 4.44 -28.43 9.23
N VAL A 57 3.53 -27.90 10.05
CA VAL A 57 2.31 -28.59 10.49
C VAL A 57 1.47 -29.02 9.28
N VAL A 58 1.35 -28.18 8.26
CA VAL A 58 0.56 -28.46 7.06
C VAL A 58 1.18 -29.60 6.26
N ALA A 59 2.51 -29.64 6.13
CA ALA A 59 3.21 -30.72 5.42
C ALA A 59 2.96 -32.08 6.10
N HIS A 60 3.08 -32.13 7.42
CA HIS A 60 2.78 -33.33 8.21
C HIS A 60 1.30 -33.73 8.15
N LEU A 61 0.39 -32.75 8.18
CA LEU A 61 -1.04 -33.02 8.10
C LEU A 61 -1.44 -33.65 6.76
N ILE A 62 -0.89 -33.16 5.64
CA ILE A 62 -1.07 -33.76 4.32
C ILE A 62 -0.50 -35.19 4.30
N ALA A 63 0.72 -35.37 4.80
CA ALA A 63 1.36 -36.68 4.86
C ALA A 63 0.56 -37.69 5.71
N ARG A 64 -0.06 -37.25 6.82
CA ARG A 64 -0.96 -38.08 7.63
C ARG A 64 -2.16 -38.56 6.85
N HIS A 65 -2.81 -37.68 6.10
CA HIS A 65 -3.94 -38.03 5.25
C HIS A 65 -3.57 -39.02 4.15
N MET A 66 -2.40 -38.84 3.53
CA MET A 66 -1.86 -39.80 2.55
C MET A 66 -1.57 -41.16 3.17
N LYS A 67 -0.98 -41.19 4.37
CA LYS A 67 -0.73 -42.45 5.12
C LYS A 67 -2.03 -43.19 5.47
N HIS A 68 -3.14 -42.47 5.60
CA HIS A 68 -4.48 -43.05 5.78
C HIS A 68 -5.20 -43.40 4.47
N GLY A 69 -4.48 -43.47 3.34
CA GLY A 69 -4.99 -43.99 2.08
C GLY A 69 -5.71 -42.98 1.18
N ARG A 70 -5.65 -41.68 1.48
CA ARG A 70 -6.16 -40.64 0.57
C ARG A 70 -5.18 -40.39 -0.58
N ALA A 71 -5.69 -40.20 -1.79
CA ALA A 71 -4.92 -39.68 -2.91
C ALA A 71 -4.36 -38.28 -2.59
N PHE A 72 -3.27 -37.88 -3.24
CA PHE A 72 -2.56 -36.64 -2.91
C PHE A 72 -3.46 -35.39 -2.91
N THR A 73 -4.25 -35.21 -3.98
CA THR A 73 -5.21 -34.10 -4.08
C THR A 73 -6.24 -34.11 -2.95
N ASP A 74 -6.75 -35.28 -2.60
CA ASP A 74 -7.73 -35.44 -1.52
C ASP A 74 -7.11 -35.23 -0.14
N ALA A 75 -5.84 -35.56 0.04
CA ALA A 75 -5.09 -35.32 1.27
C ALA A 75 -4.87 -33.82 1.50
N VAL A 76 -4.50 -33.07 0.45
CA VAL A 76 -4.40 -31.61 0.53
C VAL A 76 -5.76 -30.99 0.87
N ARG A 77 -6.82 -31.39 0.17
CA ARG A 77 -8.19 -30.92 0.44
C ARG A 77 -8.69 -31.29 1.84
N ALA A 78 -8.29 -32.43 2.38
CA ALA A 78 -8.63 -32.81 3.75
C ALA A 78 -7.88 -31.93 4.77
N ALA A 79 -6.59 -31.67 4.54
CA ALA A 79 -5.79 -30.79 5.38
C ALA A 79 -6.36 -29.36 5.43
N THR A 80 -6.81 -28.82 4.29
CA THR A 80 -7.41 -27.46 4.23
C THR A 80 -8.69 -27.31 5.06
N LYS A 81 -9.36 -28.41 5.43
CA LYS A 81 -10.55 -28.39 6.30
C LYS A 81 -10.22 -28.38 7.79
N GLU A 82 -8.98 -28.72 8.16
CA GLU A 82 -8.53 -28.78 9.56
C GLU A 82 -7.71 -27.56 9.97
N ILE A 83 -7.16 -26.81 9.00
CA ILE A 83 -6.35 -25.61 9.26
C ILE A 83 -7.24 -24.36 9.33
N HIS A 84 -6.93 -23.46 10.27
CA HIS A 84 -7.56 -22.16 10.43
C HIS A 84 -6.54 -21.05 10.17
N GLY A 85 -7.02 -19.91 9.66
CA GLY A 85 -6.20 -18.76 9.33
C GLY A 85 -6.26 -18.41 7.84
N SER A 86 -5.26 -17.67 7.38
CA SER A 86 -5.11 -17.27 5.98
C SER A 86 -3.90 -17.97 5.38
N TYR A 87 -4.06 -18.55 4.20
CA TYR A 87 -3.02 -19.31 3.52
C TYR A 87 -3.18 -19.33 1.99
N ALA A 88 -2.05 -19.31 1.30
CA ALA A 88 -1.90 -19.73 -0.08
C ALA A 88 -0.82 -20.82 -0.09
N ILE A 89 -1.24 -22.06 -0.34
CA ILE A 89 -0.39 -23.25 -0.28
C ILE A 89 -0.20 -23.77 -1.70
N VAL A 90 1.04 -24.16 -2.04
CA VAL A 90 1.31 -25.01 -3.19
C VAL A 90 2.03 -26.24 -2.69
N ALA A 91 1.44 -27.41 -2.94
CA ALA A 91 1.96 -28.70 -2.56
C ALA A 91 2.38 -29.51 -3.80
N MET A 92 3.44 -30.29 -3.64
CA MET A 92 3.88 -31.32 -4.58
C MET A 92 4.14 -32.64 -3.85
N CYS A 93 4.11 -33.74 -4.59
CA CYS A 93 4.37 -35.08 -4.07
C CYS A 93 5.35 -35.83 -4.98
N GLU A 94 6.38 -36.46 -4.39
CA GLU A 94 7.34 -37.29 -5.15
C GLU A 94 6.69 -38.49 -5.87
N GLN A 95 5.53 -38.94 -5.40
CA GLN A 95 4.79 -40.05 -6.00
C GLN A 95 3.92 -39.62 -7.19
N GLU A 96 3.61 -38.32 -7.30
CA GLU A 96 2.81 -37.72 -8.36
C GLU A 96 3.53 -36.44 -8.88
N PRO A 97 4.73 -36.57 -9.48
CA PRO A 97 5.62 -35.43 -9.76
C PRO A 97 5.07 -34.45 -10.82
N ASP A 98 4.14 -34.89 -11.66
CA ASP A 98 3.52 -34.08 -12.72
C ASP A 98 2.32 -33.24 -12.23
N THR A 99 1.99 -33.33 -10.93
CA THR A 99 0.82 -32.68 -10.33
C THR A 99 1.23 -31.73 -9.20
N LEU A 100 0.79 -30.48 -9.33
CA LEU A 100 0.77 -29.50 -8.23
C LEU A 100 -0.66 -29.34 -7.71
N VAL A 101 -0.80 -29.22 -6.41
CA VAL A 101 -2.09 -28.88 -5.77
C VAL A 101 -1.93 -27.56 -5.05
N ALA A 102 -2.69 -26.57 -5.50
CA ALA A 102 -2.69 -25.22 -4.95
C ALA A 102 -3.99 -25.01 -4.15
N ALA A 103 -3.92 -24.42 -2.97
CA ALA A 103 -5.08 -24.14 -2.13
C ALA A 103 -5.05 -22.70 -1.62
N ARG A 104 -6.19 -22.01 -1.69
CA ARG A 104 -6.33 -20.61 -1.33
C ARG A 104 -7.36 -20.40 -0.22
N SER A 105 -6.97 -19.66 0.81
CA SER A 105 -7.86 -19.00 1.76
C SER A 105 -7.25 -17.68 2.25
N GLY A 106 -7.91 -16.54 2.02
CA GLY A 106 -7.38 -15.22 2.37
C GLY A 106 -6.27 -14.73 1.43
N CYS A 107 -5.09 -15.34 1.49
CA CYS A 107 -3.91 -14.90 0.73
C CYS A 107 -4.12 -15.05 -0.80
N PRO A 108 -3.52 -14.19 -1.64
CA PRO A 108 -3.69 -14.26 -3.09
C PRO A 108 -2.96 -15.47 -3.70
N LEU A 109 -3.59 -16.08 -4.71
CA LEU A 109 -3.01 -17.17 -5.49
C LEU A 109 -3.56 -17.11 -6.93
N VAL A 110 -2.66 -17.17 -7.90
CA VAL A 110 -2.97 -17.02 -9.33
C VAL A 110 -2.29 -18.11 -10.15
N VAL A 111 -3.01 -18.59 -11.17
CA VAL A 111 -2.54 -19.62 -12.10
C VAL A 111 -2.35 -19.01 -13.49
N GLY A 112 -1.16 -19.12 -14.06
CA GLY A 112 -0.83 -18.63 -15.40
C GLY A 112 -0.67 -19.76 -16.40
N GLN A 113 -1.22 -19.60 -17.61
CA GLN A 113 -1.09 -20.58 -18.69
C GLN A 113 -0.05 -20.11 -19.73
N ALA A 114 1.06 -20.84 -19.86
CA ALA A 114 2.20 -20.50 -20.72
C ALA A 114 2.48 -21.61 -21.75
N GLY A 115 1.62 -21.72 -22.76
CA GLY A 115 1.77 -22.73 -23.81
C GLY A 115 1.65 -24.16 -23.29
N ARG A 116 2.79 -24.87 -23.16
CA ARG A 116 2.88 -26.24 -22.60
C ARG A 116 3.28 -26.29 -21.13
N ALA A 117 3.28 -25.15 -20.44
CA ALA A 117 3.56 -25.07 -19.02
C ALA A 117 2.43 -24.30 -18.32
N THR A 118 2.16 -24.68 -17.09
CA THR A 118 1.30 -23.92 -16.17
C THR A 118 2.14 -23.44 -15.00
N LEU A 119 1.92 -22.18 -14.61
CA LEU A 119 2.61 -21.52 -13.51
C LEU A 119 1.62 -21.24 -12.38
N VAL A 120 2.06 -21.38 -11.13
CA VAL A 120 1.30 -20.98 -9.95
C VAL A 120 2.15 -20.03 -9.14
N ALA A 121 1.60 -18.86 -8.79
CA ALA A 121 2.30 -17.86 -8.00
C ALA A 121 1.33 -17.08 -7.11
N SER A 122 1.84 -16.45 -6.05
CA SER A 122 1.06 -15.52 -5.23
C SER A 122 0.83 -14.17 -5.93
N ASP A 123 1.64 -13.86 -6.94
CA ASP A 123 1.56 -12.61 -7.71
C ASP A 123 1.82 -12.88 -9.20
N VAL A 124 1.08 -12.18 -10.04
CA VAL A 124 1.19 -12.17 -11.50
C VAL A 124 2.59 -11.75 -11.97
N MET A 125 3.30 -10.87 -11.24
CA MET A 125 4.64 -10.41 -11.59
C MET A 125 5.59 -11.59 -11.90
N ALA A 126 5.48 -12.66 -11.12
CA ALA A 126 6.36 -13.83 -11.21
C ALA A 126 6.20 -14.64 -12.51
N MET A 127 5.11 -14.43 -13.27
CA MET A 127 4.79 -15.20 -14.47
C MET A 127 4.76 -14.38 -15.77
N LEU A 128 4.88 -13.05 -15.71
CA LEU A 128 4.69 -12.20 -16.90
C LEU A 128 5.75 -12.34 -17.99
N ALA A 129 6.95 -12.81 -17.63
CA ALA A 129 7.95 -13.18 -18.62
C ALA A 129 7.49 -14.35 -19.51
N TYR A 130 6.51 -15.13 -19.07
CA TYR A 130 6.06 -16.35 -19.73
C TYR A 130 4.62 -16.26 -20.24
N THR A 131 3.73 -15.57 -19.54
CA THR A 131 2.33 -15.44 -19.93
C THR A 131 1.65 -14.21 -19.35
N LYS A 132 0.68 -13.68 -20.10
CA LYS A 132 -0.26 -12.64 -19.66
C LYS A 132 -1.68 -13.19 -19.42
N GLN A 133 -1.90 -14.48 -19.61
CA GLN A 133 -3.19 -15.12 -19.42
C GLN A 133 -3.20 -15.81 -18.05
N VAL A 134 -4.01 -15.26 -17.14
CA VAL A 134 -4.03 -15.68 -15.74
C VAL A 134 -5.44 -15.95 -15.25
N THR A 135 -5.55 -16.85 -14.28
CA THR A 135 -6.79 -17.19 -13.59
C THR A 135 -6.56 -16.98 -12.11
N TYR A 136 -7.29 -16.02 -11.53
CA TYR A 136 -7.28 -15.80 -10.08
C TYR A 136 -8.14 -16.86 -9.41
N LEU A 137 -7.57 -17.55 -8.41
CA LEU A 137 -8.35 -18.45 -7.57
C LEU A 137 -9.22 -17.63 -6.63
N GLU A 138 -10.41 -18.12 -6.27
CA GLU A 138 -11.33 -17.51 -5.31
C GLU A 138 -11.12 -18.07 -3.89
N GLU A 139 -11.83 -17.50 -2.91
CA GLU A 139 -11.76 -17.96 -1.52
C GLU A 139 -12.20 -19.43 -1.40
N GLY A 140 -11.36 -20.27 -0.78
CA GLY A 140 -11.63 -21.70 -0.61
C GLY A 140 -11.40 -22.56 -1.86
N ASP A 141 -10.89 -21.99 -2.96
CA ASP A 141 -10.54 -22.75 -4.16
C ASP A 141 -9.33 -23.66 -3.92
N ILE A 142 -9.40 -24.84 -4.55
CA ILE A 142 -8.31 -25.79 -4.70
C ILE A 142 -8.10 -26.02 -6.19
N ALA A 143 -6.88 -25.81 -6.68
CA ALA A 143 -6.53 -26.03 -8.07
C ALA A 143 -5.55 -27.20 -8.21
N VAL A 144 -5.92 -28.18 -9.04
CA VAL A 144 -5.04 -29.24 -9.50
C VAL A 144 -4.42 -28.81 -10.81
N VAL A 145 -3.11 -28.69 -10.83
CA VAL A 145 -2.34 -28.09 -11.92
C VAL A 145 -1.32 -29.10 -12.45
N THR A 146 -1.36 -29.32 -13.76
CA THR A 146 -0.35 -30.07 -14.50
C THR A 146 0.29 -29.17 -15.56
N ALA A 147 1.25 -29.71 -16.32
CA ALA A 147 1.86 -28.98 -17.44
C ALA A 147 0.85 -28.50 -18.50
N SER A 148 -0.29 -29.19 -18.66
CA SER A 148 -1.26 -28.94 -19.73
C SER A 148 -2.70 -28.71 -19.26
N SER A 149 -2.99 -28.87 -17.97
CA SER A 149 -4.36 -28.75 -17.45
C SER A 149 -4.42 -28.00 -16.11
N VAL A 150 -5.54 -27.30 -15.92
CA VAL A 150 -5.91 -26.65 -14.67
C VAL A 150 -7.34 -27.03 -14.36
N THR A 151 -7.54 -27.72 -13.24
CA THR A 151 -8.88 -28.04 -12.72
C THR A 151 -9.05 -27.34 -11.39
N VAL A 152 -10.04 -26.45 -11.30
CA VAL A 152 -10.37 -25.76 -10.04
C VAL A 152 -11.59 -26.43 -9.42
N MET A 153 -11.56 -26.61 -8.10
CA MET A 153 -12.66 -27.14 -7.31
C MET A 153 -12.84 -26.34 -6.03
N GLU A 154 -14.06 -26.32 -5.52
CA GLU A 154 -14.36 -25.78 -4.19
C GLU A 154 -13.85 -26.73 -3.09
N SER A 155 -13.83 -26.24 -1.85
CA SER A 155 -13.54 -27.04 -0.64
C SER A 155 -14.46 -28.27 -0.48
N SER A 156 -15.65 -28.24 -1.06
CA SER A 156 -16.59 -29.36 -1.15
C SER A 156 -16.12 -30.49 -2.07
N GLY A 157 -15.18 -30.20 -2.97
CA GLY A 157 -14.71 -31.09 -4.05
C GLY A 157 -15.45 -30.91 -5.37
N ARG A 158 -16.41 -29.98 -5.45
CA ARG A 158 -17.17 -29.68 -6.67
C ARG A 158 -16.31 -28.89 -7.68
N PRO A 159 -16.19 -29.33 -8.94
CA PRO A 159 -15.48 -28.56 -9.97
C PRO A 159 -16.15 -27.21 -10.25
N VAL A 160 -15.32 -26.19 -10.47
CA VAL A 160 -15.75 -24.82 -10.80
C VAL A 160 -14.92 -24.25 -11.95
N LYS A 161 -15.52 -23.34 -12.72
CA LYS A 161 -14.83 -22.61 -13.80
C LYS A 161 -14.53 -21.19 -13.33
N ARG A 162 -13.28 -20.78 -13.46
CA ARG A 162 -12.83 -19.41 -13.19
C ARG A 162 -12.45 -18.72 -14.51
N PRO A 163 -12.77 -17.43 -14.69
CA PRO A 163 -12.46 -16.72 -15.93
C PRO A 163 -10.94 -16.56 -16.12
N VAL A 164 -10.51 -16.57 -17.39
CA VAL A 164 -9.15 -16.20 -17.77
C VAL A 164 -9.11 -14.69 -17.99
N THR A 165 -8.20 -14.02 -17.31
CA THR A 165 -7.97 -12.58 -17.41
C THR A 165 -6.66 -12.31 -18.14
N LYS A 166 -6.66 -11.33 -19.04
CA LYS A 166 -5.45 -10.86 -19.72
C LYS A 166 -4.84 -9.69 -18.96
N VAL A 167 -3.59 -9.84 -18.53
CA VAL A 167 -2.81 -8.77 -17.89
C VAL A 167 -2.38 -7.75 -18.94
N THR A 168 -2.63 -6.47 -18.68
CA THR A 168 -2.48 -5.40 -19.67
C THR A 168 -1.11 -4.72 -19.69
N TRP A 169 -0.30 -4.88 -18.63
CA TRP A 169 1.01 -4.22 -18.50
C TRP A 169 2.19 -5.18 -18.79
N ASN A 170 3.38 -4.61 -19.02
CA ASN A 170 4.59 -5.33 -19.50
C ASN A 170 5.61 -5.57 -18.37
N ALA A 171 6.42 -6.62 -18.51
CA ALA A 171 7.50 -6.96 -17.58
C ALA A 171 8.58 -5.86 -17.48
N GLU A 172 8.83 -5.11 -18.56
CA GLU A 172 9.77 -3.98 -18.60
C GLU A 172 9.46 -2.91 -17.54
N ALA A 173 8.19 -2.73 -17.17
CA ALA A 173 7.79 -1.79 -16.14
C ALA A 173 8.33 -2.17 -14.73
N ALA A 174 8.67 -3.45 -14.54
CA ALA A 174 9.26 -4.00 -13.32
C ALA A 174 10.80 -4.06 -13.36
N GLU A 175 11.45 -3.44 -14.34
CA GLU A 175 12.91 -3.29 -14.40
C GLU A 175 13.36 -1.92 -13.86
N LYS A 176 14.65 -1.80 -13.49
CA LYS A 176 15.21 -0.53 -12.97
C LYS A 176 15.40 0.55 -14.03
N GLY A 177 15.32 0.22 -15.33
CA GLY A 177 15.31 1.23 -16.41
C GLY A 177 16.48 2.22 -16.41
N GLY A 178 17.68 1.80 -16.01
CA GLY A 178 18.86 2.65 -15.91
C GLY A 178 19.06 3.38 -14.58
N TYR A 179 18.11 3.29 -13.65
CA TYR A 179 18.26 3.82 -12.28
C TYR A 179 19.01 2.82 -11.38
N PRO A 180 19.74 3.29 -10.35
CA PRO A 180 20.42 2.41 -9.40
C PRO A 180 19.46 1.63 -8.49
N HIS A 181 18.30 2.22 -8.18
CA HIS A 181 17.30 1.68 -7.26
C HIS A 181 15.91 1.79 -7.86
N PHE A 182 15.03 0.83 -7.56
CA PHE A 182 13.61 0.91 -7.92
C PHE A 182 12.96 2.14 -7.30
N MET A 183 13.25 2.44 -6.03
CA MET A 183 12.66 3.61 -5.37
C MET A 183 12.99 4.92 -6.12
N LEU A 184 14.23 5.09 -6.63
CA LEU A 184 14.57 6.30 -7.38
C LEU A 184 13.83 6.35 -8.73
N LYS A 185 13.79 5.22 -9.46
CA LYS A 185 12.99 5.11 -10.69
C LYS A 185 11.54 5.53 -10.42
N GLU A 186 10.93 4.95 -9.39
CA GLU A 186 9.53 5.17 -9.05
C GLU A 186 9.27 6.61 -8.63
N ILE A 187 10.20 7.27 -7.93
CA ILE A 187 10.10 8.71 -7.65
C ILE A 187 10.07 9.53 -8.95
N HIS A 188 10.95 9.20 -9.91
CA HIS A 188 11.04 9.87 -11.20
C HIS A 188 9.89 9.55 -12.16
N GLU A 189 9.19 8.43 -11.95
CA GLU A 189 7.98 8.04 -12.69
C GLU A 189 6.72 8.81 -12.25
N GLN A 190 6.78 9.59 -11.17
CA GLN A 190 5.60 10.26 -10.61
C GLN A 190 4.87 11.23 -11.57
N PRO A 191 5.55 12.03 -12.42
CA PRO A 191 4.85 12.84 -13.43
C PRO A 191 3.96 12.00 -14.34
N GLN A 192 4.51 10.93 -14.91
CA GLN A 192 3.78 10.01 -15.78
C GLN A 192 2.70 9.25 -15.01
N THR A 193 2.99 8.83 -13.78
CA THR A 193 2.03 8.17 -12.91
C THR A 193 0.80 9.04 -12.66
N ILE A 194 1.00 10.32 -12.31
CA ILE A 194 -0.10 11.25 -12.07
C ILE A 194 -0.93 11.42 -13.34
N LEU A 195 -0.30 11.54 -14.51
CA LEU A 195 -0.99 11.57 -15.81
C LEU A 195 -1.81 10.29 -16.05
N ASP A 196 -1.23 9.12 -15.81
CA ASP A 196 -1.89 7.83 -16.03
C ASP A 196 -3.08 7.62 -15.09
N THR A 197 -3.00 8.11 -13.84
CA THR A 197 -4.14 8.10 -12.90
C THR A 197 -5.31 8.98 -13.39
N MET A 198 -5.03 10.07 -14.10
CA MET A 198 -6.04 11.00 -14.62
C MET A 198 -6.56 10.64 -16.02
N ARG A 199 -5.80 9.86 -16.79
CA ARG A 199 -6.08 9.61 -18.21
C ARG A 199 -7.48 9.03 -18.40
N GLY A 200 -8.30 9.73 -19.18
CA GLY A 200 -9.66 9.32 -19.51
C GLY A 200 -10.66 9.42 -18.35
N ARG A 201 -10.34 10.17 -17.29
CA ARG A 201 -11.16 10.28 -16.06
C ARG A 201 -11.58 11.69 -15.70
N TYR A 202 -11.49 12.60 -16.65
CA TYR A 202 -12.02 13.95 -16.48
C TYR A 202 -12.59 14.45 -17.80
N LEU A 203 -13.68 15.20 -17.68
CA LEU A 203 -14.34 15.91 -18.77
C LEU A 203 -14.05 17.37 -18.52
N PHE A 204 -12.99 17.88 -19.16
CA PHE A 204 -12.49 19.21 -18.90
C PHE A 204 -13.56 20.28 -19.12
N GLU A 205 -14.28 20.23 -20.26
CA GLU A 205 -15.33 21.21 -20.58
C GLU A 205 -16.46 21.25 -19.55
N ASP A 206 -16.81 20.10 -18.97
CA ASP A 206 -17.88 19.96 -17.97
C ASP A 206 -17.41 20.28 -16.54
N GLY A 207 -16.10 20.45 -16.34
CA GLY A 207 -15.49 20.65 -15.03
C GLY A 207 -15.73 19.46 -14.10
N GLU A 208 -15.65 18.25 -14.63
CA GLU A 208 -16.09 17.02 -13.95
C GLU A 208 -15.03 15.93 -14.01
N ALA A 209 -15.01 15.03 -13.01
CA ALA A 209 -14.29 13.77 -13.08
C ALA A 209 -15.25 12.65 -13.52
N ASP A 210 -14.85 11.92 -14.55
CA ASP A 210 -15.59 10.75 -15.08
C ASP A 210 -15.00 9.47 -14.47
N LEU A 211 -15.78 8.86 -13.59
CA LEU A 211 -15.34 7.78 -12.71
C LEU A 211 -16.33 6.61 -12.79
N PRO A 212 -16.42 5.88 -13.92
CA PRO A 212 -17.48 4.90 -14.18
C PRO A 212 -17.44 3.69 -13.25
N ASP A 213 -16.25 3.32 -12.75
CA ASP A 213 -16.04 2.10 -11.96
C ASP A 213 -16.30 2.27 -10.46
N ILE A 214 -16.68 3.47 -9.99
CA ILE A 214 -16.89 3.75 -8.56
C ILE A 214 -18.20 3.16 -8.02
N GLY A 215 -19.03 2.55 -8.87
CA GLY A 215 -20.12 1.67 -8.44
C GLY A 215 -21.27 2.33 -7.68
N LEU A 216 -21.34 3.67 -7.66
CA LEU A 216 -22.39 4.43 -6.98
C LEU A 216 -23.06 5.40 -7.96
N THR A 217 -24.39 5.52 -7.86
CA THR A 217 -25.14 6.49 -8.66
C THR A 217 -24.98 7.91 -8.09
N PRO A 218 -25.23 8.97 -8.89
CA PRO A 218 -25.22 10.34 -8.39
C PRO A 218 -26.12 10.56 -7.16
N GLU A 219 -27.32 9.96 -7.14
CA GLU A 219 -28.25 10.05 -6.01
C GLU A 219 -27.68 9.38 -4.75
N GLN A 220 -26.99 8.26 -4.94
CA GLN A 220 -26.33 7.53 -3.87
C GLN A 220 -25.20 8.34 -3.25
N PHE A 221 -24.42 9.08 -4.05
CA PHE A 221 -23.39 9.99 -3.56
C PHE A 221 -23.96 11.24 -2.88
N ALA A 222 -25.02 11.81 -3.44
CA ALA A 222 -25.70 12.94 -2.84
C ALA A 222 -26.23 12.61 -1.43
N ALA A 223 -26.65 11.36 -1.22
CA ALA A 223 -27.15 10.86 0.06
C ALA A 223 -26.07 10.50 1.10
N VAL A 224 -24.78 10.53 0.75
CA VAL A 224 -23.69 10.19 1.70
C VAL A 224 -23.67 11.19 2.84
N GLY A 225 -23.94 10.69 4.06
CA GLY A 225 -23.98 11.49 5.28
C GLY A 225 -22.63 11.64 5.98
N ARG A 226 -21.76 10.64 5.85
CA ARG A 226 -20.41 10.60 6.41
C ARG A 226 -19.52 9.71 5.57
N VAL A 227 -18.23 10.05 5.52
CA VAL A 227 -17.19 9.26 4.85
C VAL A 227 -16.27 8.65 5.89
N TRP A 228 -15.97 7.36 5.76
CA TRP A 228 -14.86 6.70 6.43
C TRP A 228 -13.74 6.50 5.44
N ILE A 229 -12.49 6.69 5.86
CA ILE A 229 -11.31 6.29 5.10
C ILE A 229 -10.46 5.39 5.99
N VAL A 230 -10.26 4.14 5.58
CA VAL A 230 -9.55 3.15 6.38
C VAL A 230 -8.43 2.51 5.56
N ALA A 231 -7.21 2.53 6.10
CA ALA A 231 -6.01 2.06 5.44
C ALA A 231 -4.88 1.81 6.46
N CYS A 232 -3.70 1.39 5.97
CA CYS A 232 -2.48 1.22 6.78
C CYS A 232 -1.31 2.03 6.20
N GLY A 233 -0.36 2.42 7.06
CA GLY A 233 0.91 3.03 6.67
C GLY A 233 0.78 4.26 5.76
N THR A 234 1.58 4.30 4.69
CA THR A 234 1.54 5.40 3.69
C THR A 234 0.14 5.62 3.09
N SER A 235 -0.68 4.57 2.89
CA SER A 235 -2.05 4.73 2.40
C SER A 235 -3.00 5.34 3.45
N TRP A 236 -2.73 5.14 4.74
CA TRP A 236 -3.41 5.86 5.81
C TRP A 236 -3.06 7.36 5.80
N HIS A 237 -1.79 7.72 5.54
CA HIS A 237 -1.42 9.13 5.34
C HIS A 237 -2.16 9.78 4.16
N ALA A 238 -2.38 9.03 3.07
CA ALA A 238 -3.18 9.52 1.94
C ALA A 238 -4.63 9.77 2.37
N GLY A 239 -5.21 8.89 3.18
CA GLY A 239 -6.52 9.07 3.78
C GLY A 239 -6.62 10.31 4.67
N LEU A 240 -5.58 10.60 5.47
CA LEU A 240 -5.52 11.82 6.27
C LEU A 240 -5.49 13.09 5.40
N VAL A 241 -4.80 13.09 4.25
CA VAL A 241 -4.90 14.19 3.27
C VAL A 241 -6.32 14.26 2.71
N GLY A 242 -6.90 13.11 2.35
CA GLY A 242 -8.27 12.97 1.88
C GLY A 242 -9.31 13.57 2.82
N LYS A 243 -9.11 13.47 4.14
CA LYS A 243 -9.98 14.11 5.15
C LYS A 243 -10.07 15.63 4.95
N TYR A 244 -8.93 16.32 4.91
CA TYR A 244 -8.90 17.77 4.71
C TYR A 244 -9.53 18.16 3.36
N LEU A 245 -9.22 17.39 2.31
CA LEU A 245 -9.72 17.61 0.98
C LEU A 245 -11.26 17.49 0.91
N LEU A 246 -11.81 16.36 1.38
CA LEU A 246 -13.23 16.07 1.31
C LEU A 246 -14.03 16.99 2.24
N GLU A 247 -13.59 17.23 3.48
CA GLU A 247 -14.29 18.16 4.39
C GLU A 247 -14.37 19.58 3.81
N GLU A 248 -13.34 20.03 3.09
CA GLU A 248 -13.31 21.35 2.46
C GLU A 248 -14.14 21.40 1.17
N MET A 249 -14.05 20.38 0.31
CA MET A 249 -14.67 20.37 -1.03
C MET A 249 -16.11 19.88 -1.06
N ILE A 250 -16.51 18.94 -0.18
CA ILE A 250 -17.84 18.30 -0.22
C ILE A 250 -18.70 18.60 1.01
N ARG A 251 -18.11 19.22 2.05
CA ARG A 251 -18.77 19.61 3.31
C ARG A 251 -19.41 18.44 4.06
N THR A 252 -18.75 17.28 4.04
CA THR A 252 -19.20 16.05 4.69
C THR A 252 -18.20 15.64 5.77
N PRO A 253 -18.64 15.20 6.97
CA PRO A 253 -17.75 14.67 7.99
C PRO A 253 -16.94 13.48 7.47
N VAL A 254 -15.61 13.51 7.67
CA VAL A 254 -14.73 12.42 7.27
C VAL A 254 -14.00 11.87 8.50
N GLN A 255 -14.09 10.56 8.73
CA GLN A 255 -13.30 9.86 9.74
C GLN A 255 -12.22 9.05 9.05
N VAL A 256 -11.00 9.08 9.60
CA VAL A 256 -9.87 8.31 9.08
C VAL A 256 -9.32 7.44 10.19
N ASP A 257 -9.23 6.13 9.95
CA ASP A 257 -8.74 5.18 10.93
C ASP A 257 -7.62 4.30 10.35
N ILE A 258 -6.78 3.82 11.27
CA ILE A 258 -5.85 2.73 11.01
C ILE A 258 -6.65 1.43 10.98
N ALA A 259 -6.49 0.65 9.92
CA ALA A 259 -7.34 -0.52 9.68
C ALA A 259 -7.26 -1.59 10.78
N SER A 260 -6.07 -1.80 11.36
CA SER A 260 -5.86 -2.74 12.48
C SER A 260 -6.69 -2.36 13.70
N GLU A 261 -6.77 -1.08 14.04
CA GLU A 261 -7.55 -0.60 15.20
C GLU A 261 -9.05 -0.59 14.91
N PHE A 262 -9.42 -0.31 13.65
CA PHE A 262 -10.81 -0.18 13.25
C PHE A 262 -11.61 -1.48 13.45
N ARG A 263 -11.04 -2.62 13.06
CA ARG A 263 -11.72 -3.92 13.10
C ARG A 263 -11.96 -4.45 14.52
N TYR A 264 -11.24 -3.97 15.52
CA TYR A 264 -11.27 -4.50 16.90
C TYR A 264 -12.10 -3.67 17.90
N ARG A 265 -12.81 -2.64 17.44
CA ARG A 265 -13.49 -1.68 18.33
C ARG A 265 -15.00 -1.52 18.12
N ASP A 266 -15.65 -2.46 17.43
CA ASP A 266 -17.07 -2.41 17.05
C ASP A 266 -17.46 -1.03 16.44
N PRO A 267 -16.98 -0.71 15.23
CA PRO A 267 -17.07 0.64 14.68
C PRO A 267 -18.52 1.04 14.39
N LEU A 268 -18.82 2.33 14.60
CA LEU A 268 -20.16 2.92 14.44
C LEU A 268 -20.51 3.21 12.97
N VAL A 269 -20.25 2.26 12.08
CA VAL A 269 -20.59 2.33 10.66
C VAL A 269 -22.09 2.20 10.47
N LYS A 270 -22.65 3.02 9.57
CA LYS A 270 -24.07 3.02 9.21
C LYS A 270 -24.26 2.77 7.71
N LYS A 271 -25.47 2.40 7.32
CA LYS A 271 -25.84 2.07 5.93
C LYS A 271 -25.67 3.26 4.97
N GLU A 272 -25.87 4.47 5.47
CA GLU A 272 -25.73 5.74 4.71
C GLU A 272 -24.28 6.25 4.64
N ASP A 273 -23.32 5.57 5.28
CA ASP A 273 -21.91 5.93 5.21
C ASP A 273 -21.29 5.45 3.88
N LEU A 274 -20.38 6.26 3.34
CA LEU A 274 -19.44 5.83 2.31
C LEU A 274 -18.16 5.36 3.01
N PHE A 275 -17.77 4.10 2.77
CA PHE A 275 -16.56 3.51 3.33
C PHE A 275 -15.49 3.41 2.25
N ILE A 276 -14.45 4.23 2.36
CA ILE A 276 -13.33 4.26 1.42
C ILE A 276 -12.18 3.44 2.00
N THR A 277 -11.67 2.49 1.22
CA THR A 277 -10.35 1.88 1.54
C THR A 277 -9.29 2.36 0.58
N ILE A 278 -8.05 2.44 1.07
CA ILE A 278 -6.89 2.81 0.24
C ILE A 278 -5.81 1.76 0.44
N SER A 279 -5.42 1.07 -0.62
CA SER A 279 -4.35 0.07 -0.57
C SER A 279 -3.63 -0.03 -1.91
N GLN A 280 -2.30 0.08 -1.92
CA GLN A 280 -1.53 -0.12 -3.15
C GLN A 280 -1.73 -1.54 -3.70
N SER A 281 -1.56 -2.57 -2.85
CA SER A 281 -1.63 -3.97 -3.28
C SER A 281 -3.06 -4.48 -3.44
N GLY A 282 -4.02 -3.91 -2.70
CA GLY A 282 -5.36 -4.46 -2.60
C GLY A 282 -5.45 -5.76 -1.78
N GLU A 283 -4.35 -6.16 -1.12
CA GLU A 283 -4.20 -7.42 -0.38
C GLU A 283 -3.79 -7.22 1.09
N THR A 284 -3.78 -5.97 1.59
CA THR A 284 -3.46 -5.67 2.99
C THR A 284 -4.52 -6.29 3.92
N ALA A 285 -4.11 -7.24 4.77
CA ALA A 285 -5.04 -8.06 5.57
C ALA A 285 -5.99 -7.23 6.44
N ASP A 286 -5.47 -6.26 7.20
CA ASP A 286 -6.30 -5.41 8.06
C ASP A 286 -7.28 -4.53 7.26
N THR A 287 -6.86 -4.03 6.10
CA THR A 287 -7.71 -3.19 5.25
C THR A 287 -8.83 -4.02 4.62
N LEU A 288 -8.54 -5.26 4.21
CA LEU A 288 -9.53 -6.24 3.78
C LEU A 288 -10.54 -6.55 4.88
N ALA A 289 -10.07 -6.81 6.10
CA ALA A 289 -10.93 -7.09 7.25
C ALA A 289 -11.85 -5.89 7.57
N ALA A 290 -11.31 -4.66 7.54
CA ALA A 290 -12.09 -3.45 7.75
C ALA A 290 -13.16 -3.24 6.66
N ALA A 291 -12.84 -3.51 5.40
CA ALA A 291 -13.81 -3.45 4.30
C ALA A 291 -14.97 -4.43 4.49
N ARG A 292 -14.65 -5.68 4.85
CA ARG A 292 -15.65 -6.72 5.13
C ARG A 292 -16.53 -6.34 6.31
N GLU A 293 -15.95 -5.80 7.38
CA GLU A 293 -16.70 -5.34 8.57
C GLU A 293 -17.66 -4.19 8.22
N ALA A 294 -17.20 -3.20 7.47
CA ALA A 294 -18.06 -2.10 7.02
C ALA A 294 -19.23 -2.59 6.15
N ARG A 295 -18.96 -3.53 5.24
CA ARG A 295 -19.98 -4.17 4.40
C ARG A 295 -20.98 -4.98 5.25
N ASN A 296 -20.51 -5.73 6.24
CA ASN A 296 -21.39 -6.47 7.16
C ASN A 296 -22.34 -5.54 7.94
N LYS A 297 -21.89 -4.32 8.23
CA LYS A 297 -22.71 -3.24 8.82
C LYS A 297 -23.56 -2.47 7.80
N GLY A 298 -23.48 -2.83 6.52
CA GLY A 298 -24.32 -2.32 5.44
C GLY A 298 -23.83 -1.05 4.76
N ALA A 299 -22.62 -0.55 5.08
CA ALA A 299 -22.03 0.58 4.36
C ALA A 299 -21.58 0.17 2.95
N ARG A 300 -21.54 1.16 2.06
CA ARG A 300 -21.00 0.98 0.71
C ARG A 300 -19.49 1.11 0.72
N VAL A 301 -18.80 0.15 0.12
CA VAL A 301 -17.34 0.09 0.08
C VAL A 301 -16.83 0.55 -1.29
N LEU A 302 -16.06 1.63 -1.31
CA LEU A 302 -15.31 2.12 -2.47
C LEU A 302 -13.81 1.93 -2.21
N SER A 303 -13.10 1.20 -3.05
CA SER A 303 -11.68 0.94 -2.85
C SER A 303 -10.79 1.67 -3.85
N ILE A 304 -9.82 2.44 -3.36
CA ILE A 304 -8.75 3.05 -4.16
C ILE A 304 -7.56 2.09 -4.15
N VAL A 305 -7.32 1.42 -5.28
CA VAL A 305 -6.31 0.35 -5.39
C VAL A 305 -5.48 0.45 -6.65
N ASN A 306 -4.26 -0.08 -6.65
CA ASN A 306 -3.44 -0.08 -7.87
C ASN A 306 -3.56 -1.39 -8.66
N VAL A 307 -3.64 -2.53 -7.95
CA VAL A 307 -3.61 -3.86 -8.56
C VAL A 307 -5.01 -4.24 -9.06
N VAL A 308 -5.14 -4.35 -10.38
CA VAL A 308 -6.37 -4.80 -11.05
C VAL A 308 -6.69 -6.23 -10.65
N GLY A 309 -7.94 -6.44 -10.23
CA GLY A 309 -8.41 -7.77 -9.82
C GLY A 309 -7.90 -8.23 -8.47
N SER A 310 -7.29 -7.36 -7.65
CA SER A 310 -6.96 -7.65 -6.24
C SER A 310 -8.20 -8.01 -5.42
N THR A 311 -8.00 -8.60 -4.25
CA THR A 311 -9.09 -9.00 -3.35
C THR A 311 -9.97 -7.82 -2.96
N LEU A 312 -9.39 -6.66 -2.57
CA LEU A 312 -10.18 -5.45 -2.30
C LEU A 312 -10.95 -5.00 -3.54
N ALA A 313 -10.37 -5.06 -4.74
CA ALA A 313 -11.06 -4.68 -5.96
C ALA A 313 -12.29 -5.56 -6.24
N ARG A 314 -12.17 -6.88 -6.04
CA ARG A 314 -13.28 -7.82 -6.27
C ARG A 314 -14.36 -7.75 -5.19
N GLU A 315 -13.96 -7.46 -3.95
CA GLU A 315 -14.86 -7.45 -2.79
C GLU A 315 -15.46 -6.07 -2.50
N SER A 316 -15.19 -5.04 -3.29
CA SER A 316 -15.80 -3.71 -3.10
C SER A 316 -17.06 -3.51 -3.93
N ASP A 317 -17.90 -2.55 -3.56
CA ASP A 317 -19.07 -2.15 -4.36
C ASP A 317 -18.65 -1.25 -5.53
N GLY A 318 -17.55 -0.51 -5.35
CA GLY A 318 -16.92 0.31 -6.36
C GLY A 318 -15.40 0.33 -6.23
N VAL A 319 -14.72 0.65 -7.33
CA VAL A 319 -13.25 0.68 -7.38
C VAL A 319 -12.76 1.91 -8.13
N LEU A 320 -11.73 2.56 -7.60
CA LEU A 320 -10.98 3.60 -8.28
C LEU A 320 -9.52 3.16 -8.45
N TYR A 321 -9.17 2.68 -9.64
CA TYR A 321 -7.82 2.18 -9.88
C TYR A 321 -6.80 3.31 -9.98
N THR A 322 -5.66 3.27 -9.29
CA THR A 322 -4.65 4.33 -9.43
C THR A 322 -3.85 4.27 -10.73
N HIS A 323 -3.74 3.08 -11.34
CA HIS A 323 -2.97 2.85 -12.58
C HIS A 323 -1.52 3.39 -12.55
N CYS A 324 -0.85 3.35 -11.40
CA CYS A 324 0.54 3.82 -11.27
C CYS A 324 1.60 2.80 -11.75
N GLY A 325 1.15 1.70 -12.37
CA GLY A 325 2.00 0.58 -12.75
C GLY A 325 2.54 -0.18 -11.53
N PRO A 326 3.38 -1.21 -11.74
CA PRO A 326 4.00 -1.95 -10.65
C PRO A 326 4.92 -1.04 -9.81
N GLU A 327 4.84 -1.16 -8.49
CA GLU A 327 5.74 -0.50 -7.54
C GLU A 327 6.51 -1.61 -6.80
N ILE A 328 7.81 -1.69 -7.04
CA ILE A 328 8.71 -2.74 -6.57
C ILE A 328 9.42 -2.33 -5.27
N GLY A 329 9.86 -1.06 -5.16
CA GLY A 329 10.52 -0.57 -3.95
C GLY A 329 9.60 -0.71 -2.74
N VAL A 330 10.11 -1.24 -1.62
CA VAL A 330 9.27 -1.50 -0.42
C VAL A 330 8.60 -0.22 0.06
N ALA A 331 9.36 0.87 0.20
CA ALA A 331 8.82 2.17 0.57
C ALA A 331 7.97 2.75 -0.56
N SER A 332 6.67 2.92 -0.32
CA SER A 332 5.76 3.46 -1.34
C SER A 332 6.10 4.91 -1.72
N THR A 333 6.05 5.22 -3.02
CA THR A 333 6.36 6.54 -3.58
C THR A 333 5.27 6.95 -4.58
N LYS A 334 5.33 6.45 -5.82
CA LYS A 334 4.37 6.77 -6.88
C LYS A 334 2.95 6.31 -6.58
N ALA A 335 2.77 5.23 -5.83
CA ALA A 335 1.44 4.82 -5.40
C ALA A 335 0.83 5.83 -4.42
N PHE A 336 1.62 6.47 -3.55
CA PHE A 336 1.12 7.53 -2.67
C PHE A 336 0.61 8.73 -3.46
N THR A 337 1.39 9.25 -4.41
CA THR A 337 0.94 10.39 -5.23
C THR A 337 -0.23 10.02 -6.13
N ALA A 338 -0.28 8.78 -6.64
CA ALA A 338 -1.42 8.29 -7.40
C ALA A 338 -2.69 8.18 -6.54
N GLN A 339 -2.57 7.75 -5.28
CA GLN A 339 -3.68 7.74 -4.32
C GLN A 339 -4.19 9.16 -4.04
N LEU A 340 -3.29 10.15 -3.88
CA LEU A 340 -3.68 11.55 -3.75
C LEU A 340 -4.38 12.08 -5.01
N THR A 341 -3.87 11.77 -6.20
CA THR A 341 -4.52 12.13 -7.48
C THR A 341 -5.91 11.52 -7.60
N ALA A 342 -6.06 10.24 -7.25
CA ALA A 342 -7.37 9.56 -7.23
C ALA A 342 -8.34 10.24 -6.25
N LEU A 343 -7.87 10.62 -5.06
CA LEU A 343 -8.66 11.39 -4.09
C LEU A 343 -9.05 12.79 -4.62
N TYR A 344 -8.18 13.47 -5.36
CA TYR A 344 -8.50 14.76 -6.00
C TYR A 344 -9.61 14.64 -7.04
N LEU A 345 -9.60 13.58 -7.86
CA LEU A 345 -10.66 13.30 -8.83
C LEU A 345 -11.96 12.90 -8.13
N LEU A 346 -11.88 12.04 -7.10
CA LEU A 346 -13.04 11.64 -6.32
C LEU A 346 -13.68 12.83 -5.60
N ALA A 347 -12.87 13.71 -5.00
CA ALA A 347 -13.37 14.92 -4.34
C ALA A 347 -14.04 15.89 -5.32
N LEU A 348 -13.48 16.05 -6.53
CA LEU A 348 -14.12 16.82 -7.59
C LEU A 348 -15.48 16.22 -7.95
N HIS A 349 -15.52 14.91 -8.24
CA HIS A 349 -16.74 14.20 -8.61
C HIS A 349 -17.85 14.39 -7.57
N LEU A 350 -17.52 14.12 -6.30
CA LEU A 350 -18.45 14.26 -5.20
C LEU A 350 -18.93 15.71 -5.00
N ALA A 351 -18.04 16.69 -5.18
CA ALA A 351 -18.38 18.09 -5.01
C ALA A 351 -19.33 18.59 -6.11
N ARG A 352 -19.16 18.11 -7.35
CA ARG A 352 -20.03 18.43 -8.48
C ARG A 352 -21.38 17.74 -8.37
N VAL A 353 -21.40 16.44 -8.04
CA VAL A 353 -22.64 15.67 -7.80
C VAL A 353 -23.49 16.30 -6.68
N ARG A 354 -22.84 16.81 -5.63
CA ARG A 354 -23.53 17.51 -4.52
C ARG A 354 -23.88 18.97 -4.83
N GLY A 355 -23.47 19.50 -5.98
CA GLY A 355 -23.68 20.91 -6.34
C GLY A 355 -22.89 21.90 -5.47
N VAL A 356 -21.89 21.45 -4.72
CA VAL A 356 -21.00 22.34 -3.93
C VAL A 356 -20.10 23.15 -4.87
N LEU A 357 -19.64 22.51 -5.95
CA LEU A 357 -18.91 23.15 -7.05
C LEU A 357 -19.78 23.18 -8.30
N ASN A 358 -19.81 24.33 -8.98
CA ASN A 358 -20.39 24.41 -10.33
C ASN A 358 -19.35 23.99 -11.40
N ALA A 359 -19.77 23.94 -12.67
CA ALA A 359 -18.89 23.52 -13.78
C ALA A 359 -17.66 24.41 -13.93
N ASN A 360 -17.80 25.72 -13.66
CA ASN A 360 -16.67 26.64 -13.74
C ASN A 360 -15.67 26.42 -12.61
N ASP A 361 -16.14 26.20 -11.38
CA ASP A 361 -15.27 25.86 -10.25
C ASP A 361 -14.53 24.55 -10.52
N GLY A 362 -15.23 23.56 -11.09
CA GLY A 362 -14.65 22.28 -11.50
C GLY A 362 -13.58 22.42 -12.58
N ARG A 363 -13.79 23.26 -13.59
CA ARG A 363 -12.77 23.60 -14.60
C ARG A 363 -11.52 24.21 -13.98
N VAL A 364 -11.70 25.20 -13.10
CA VAL A 364 -10.58 25.83 -12.39
C VAL A 364 -9.81 24.83 -11.55
N TRP A 365 -10.49 23.87 -10.91
CA TRP A 365 -9.85 22.79 -10.17
C TRP A 365 -9.05 21.86 -11.10
N LEU A 366 -9.65 21.41 -12.21
CA LEU A 366 -9.00 20.54 -13.18
C LEU A 366 -7.76 21.19 -13.80
N ASP A 367 -7.82 22.48 -14.16
CA ASP A 367 -6.64 23.23 -14.66
C ASP A 367 -5.43 23.09 -13.74
N ARG A 368 -5.67 23.16 -12.43
CA ARG A 368 -4.62 23.06 -11.41
C ARG A 368 -4.13 21.63 -11.22
N VAL A 369 -5.03 20.66 -11.27
CA VAL A 369 -4.71 19.23 -11.12
C VAL A 369 -3.92 18.71 -12.33
N VAL A 370 -4.33 19.09 -13.55
CA VAL A 370 -3.66 18.72 -14.82
C VAL A 370 -2.25 19.32 -14.91
N ALA A 371 -1.98 20.43 -14.22
CA ALA A 371 -0.64 21.02 -14.14
C ALA A 371 0.32 20.25 -13.21
N LEU A 372 -0.17 19.41 -12.28
CA LEU A 372 0.66 18.76 -11.27
C LEU A 372 1.83 17.92 -11.83
N PRO A 373 1.67 17.12 -12.90
CA PRO A 373 2.77 16.38 -13.51
C PRO A 373 3.96 17.27 -13.85
N HIS A 374 3.70 18.41 -14.49
CA HIS A 374 4.73 19.36 -14.87
C HIS A 374 5.41 19.99 -13.64
N LEU A 375 4.64 20.37 -12.61
CA LEU A 375 5.20 20.92 -11.37
C LEU A 375 6.06 19.89 -10.61
N VAL A 376 5.72 18.60 -10.70
CA VAL A 376 6.55 17.52 -10.16
C VAL A 376 7.85 17.40 -10.96
N GLU A 377 7.83 17.49 -12.29
CA GLU A 377 9.06 17.51 -13.10
C GLU A 377 9.99 18.66 -12.71
N GLU A 378 9.46 19.84 -12.41
CA GLU A 378 10.26 20.98 -11.93
C GLU A 378 10.96 20.72 -10.60
N ILE A 379 10.35 19.92 -9.71
CA ILE A 379 10.99 19.46 -8.47
C ILE A 379 12.09 18.45 -8.79
N LEU A 380 11.80 17.45 -9.63
CA LEU A 380 12.75 16.40 -10.01
C LEU A 380 14.01 16.98 -10.70
N LYS A 381 13.86 18.01 -11.55
CA LYS A 381 15.00 18.74 -12.17
C LYS A 381 15.95 19.37 -11.14
N ARG A 382 15.46 19.63 -9.92
CA ARG A 382 16.23 20.20 -8.79
C ARG A 382 16.65 19.16 -7.75
N GLU A 383 16.67 17.87 -8.11
CA GLU A 383 17.13 16.78 -7.24
C GLU A 383 18.50 17.07 -6.60
N LYS A 384 19.43 17.68 -7.35
CA LYS A 384 20.79 18.00 -6.87
C LYS A 384 20.78 18.92 -5.65
N ASP A 385 19.80 19.81 -5.53
CA ASP A 385 19.67 20.74 -4.40
C ASP A 385 19.23 19.98 -3.14
N ILE A 386 18.28 19.06 -3.29
CA ILE A 386 17.84 18.16 -2.21
C ILE A 386 18.97 17.22 -1.79
N ALA A 387 19.73 16.68 -2.75
CA ALA A 387 20.91 15.86 -2.46
C ALA A 387 21.99 16.66 -1.68
N ALA A 388 22.14 17.96 -1.95
CA ALA A 388 23.04 18.81 -1.19
C ALA A 388 22.57 19.00 0.26
N ILE A 389 21.26 19.14 0.49
CA ILE A 389 20.66 19.16 1.83
C ILE A 389 20.90 17.82 2.53
N ALA A 390 20.63 16.69 1.88
CA ALA A 390 20.85 15.35 2.42
C ALA A 390 22.30 15.14 2.90
N ARG A 391 23.29 15.58 2.11
CA ARG A 391 24.72 15.51 2.47
C ARG A 391 25.08 16.23 3.77
N ARG A 392 24.34 17.28 4.14
CA ARG A 392 24.57 18.02 5.39
C ARG A 392 24.07 17.27 6.63
N TYR A 393 23.02 16.45 6.47
CA TYR A 393 22.28 15.92 7.62
C TYR A 393 22.27 14.38 7.73
N TYR A 394 22.78 13.62 6.76
CA TYR A 394 22.71 12.14 6.76
C TYR A 394 23.32 11.45 8.00
N LYS A 395 24.26 12.09 8.69
CA LYS A 395 24.89 11.57 9.92
C LYS A 395 24.05 11.75 11.17
N LYS A 396 22.98 12.55 11.12
CA LYS A 396 22.10 12.77 12.28
C LYS A 396 21.29 11.50 12.56
N ARG A 397 20.84 11.36 13.81
CA ARG A 397 20.17 10.15 14.31
C ARG A 397 18.67 10.33 14.52
N ASN A 398 18.24 11.56 14.78
CA ASN A 398 16.86 11.91 15.03
C ASN A 398 16.45 13.05 14.09
N PHE A 399 15.21 13.04 13.60
CA PHE A 399 14.61 14.12 12.81
C PHE A 399 13.19 14.38 13.31
N LEU A 400 12.80 15.66 13.31
CA LEU A 400 11.40 16.07 13.50
C LEU A 400 10.85 16.60 12.18
N TYR A 401 9.65 16.20 11.80
CA TYR A 401 8.94 16.73 10.63
C TYR A 401 7.70 17.49 11.11
N LEU A 402 7.55 18.75 10.68
CA LEU A 402 6.45 19.62 11.08
C LEU A 402 5.62 20.05 9.87
N GLY A 403 4.31 19.89 9.98
CA GLY A 403 3.34 20.37 9.00
C GLY A 403 2.08 20.89 9.69
N ARG A 404 1.26 21.64 8.95
CA ARG A 404 -0.05 22.12 9.41
C ARG A 404 -1.13 21.87 8.36
N GLY A 405 -2.36 21.70 8.81
CA GLY A 405 -3.51 21.45 7.94
C GLY A 405 -3.27 20.24 7.04
N VAL A 406 -3.56 20.40 5.75
CA VAL A 406 -3.40 19.36 4.71
C VAL A 406 -1.96 18.84 4.57
N ASN A 407 -0.96 19.57 5.07
CA ASN A 407 0.44 19.16 5.06
C ASN A 407 0.93 18.51 6.37
N TYR A 408 0.12 18.45 7.43
CA TYR A 408 0.46 17.62 8.59
C TYR A 408 0.63 16.13 8.21
N PRO A 409 -0.28 15.52 7.44
CA PRO A 409 -0.10 14.15 6.95
C PRO A 409 1.17 13.97 6.10
N ILE A 410 1.62 15.02 5.40
CA ILE A 410 2.86 14.96 4.61
C ILE A 410 4.11 15.02 5.49
N ALA A 411 4.03 15.67 6.65
CA ALA A 411 5.09 15.56 7.65
C ALA A 411 5.19 14.14 8.23
N LEU A 412 4.05 13.48 8.47
CA LEU A 412 4.03 12.06 8.86
C LEU A 412 4.62 11.16 7.77
N GLU A 413 4.23 11.38 6.52
CA GLU A 413 4.74 10.59 5.38
C GLU A 413 6.25 10.79 5.17
N GLY A 414 6.75 12.02 5.20
CA GLY A 414 8.18 12.29 5.08
C GLY A 414 8.99 11.66 6.21
N ALA A 415 8.48 11.69 7.44
CA ALA A 415 9.09 11.01 8.58
C ALA A 415 9.07 9.48 8.41
N LEU A 416 7.96 8.91 7.93
CA LEU A 416 7.86 7.47 7.65
C LEU A 416 8.87 7.04 6.59
N LYS A 417 8.96 7.74 5.45
CA LYS A 417 9.96 7.45 4.41
C LYS A 417 11.37 7.47 4.98
N LEU A 418 11.75 8.54 5.70
CA LEU A 418 13.09 8.63 6.26
C LEU A 418 13.37 7.48 7.24
N LYS A 419 12.39 7.11 8.08
CA LYS A 419 12.50 6.01 9.03
C LYS A 419 12.68 4.65 8.35
N GLU A 420 11.87 4.36 7.34
CA GLU A 420 11.85 3.08 6.62
C GLU A 420 13.20 2.77 5.96
N ILE A 421 13.74 3.71 5.18
CA ILE A 421 14.88 3.41 4.31
C ILE A 421 16.24 3.84 4.88
N SER A 422 16.29 4.76 5.85
CA SER A 422 17.55 5.25 6.42
C SER A 422 17.83 4.79 7.86
N TYR A 423 16.81 4.25 8.52
CA TYR A 423 16.80 3.85 9.94
C TYR A 423 17.09 5.00 10.92
N ILE A 424 16.93 6.24 10.47
CA ILE A 424 16.91 7.43 11.34
C ILE A 424 15.59 7.44 12.10
N HIS A 425 15.65 7.78 13.39
CA HIS A 425 14.43 8.00 14.16
C HIS A 425 13.79 9.32 13.73
N ALA A 426 12.83 9.23 12.81
CA ALA A 426 12.09 10.36 12.30
C ALA A 426 10.63 10.33 12.79
N GLU A 427 10.14 11.47 13.24
CA GLU A 427 8.78 11.61 13.77
C GLU A 427 8.09 12.83 13.14
N GLY A 428 6.82 12.66 12.74
CA GLY A 428 6.01 13.73 12.18
C GLY A 428 5.02 14.26 13.21
N TYR A 429 4.91 15.59 13.31
CA TYR A 429 3.99 16.26 14.23
C TYR A 429 3.22 17.38 13.53
N ALA A 430 2.00 17.62 14.03
CA ALA A 430 1.30 18.86 13.75
C ALA A 430 2.09 19.99 14.42
N ALA A 431 2.50 21.00 13.67
CA ALA A 431 3.44 22.01 14.18
C ALA A 431 2.93 22.74 15.44
N GLY A 432 1.61 22.87 15.59
CA GLY A 432 1.00 23.48 16.79
C GLY A 432 1.14 22.68 18.07
N GLU A 433 1.27 21.35 17.96
CA GLU A 433 1.39 20.45 19.12
C GLU A 433 2.81 20.38 19.67
N MET A 434 3.79 20.90 18.92
CA MET A 434 5.20 20.85 19.31
C MET A 434 5.43 21.33 20.76
N LYS A 435 4.80 22.44 21.15
CA LYS A 435 4.95 23.02 22.50
C LYS A 435 4.31 22.21 23.64
N HIS A 436 3.51 21.20 23.31
CA HIS A 436 2.76 20.40 24.29
C HIS A 436 3.51 19.14 24.75
N GLY A 437 4.85 19.17 24.68
CA GLY A 437 5.73 18.06 25.11
C GLY A 437 6.90 17.83 24.17
N PRO A 438 6.67 17.57 22.86
CA PRO A 438 7.72 17.20 21.91
C PRO A 438 8.89 18.19 21.80
N ILE A 439 8.64 19.48 22.07
CA ILE A 439 9.65 20.54 22.08
C ILE A 439 10.83 20.26 23.04
N ALA A 440 10.65 19.39 24.04
CA ALA A 440 11.70 18.98 24.97
C ALA A 440 12.83 18.17 24.30
N LEU A 441 12.58 17.57 23.13
CA LEU A 441 13.57 16.82 22.35
C LEU A 441 14.42 17.72 21.44
N ILE A 442 14.03 18.99 21.27
CA ILE A 442 14.66 19.88 20.30
C ILE A 442 15.98 20.42 20.85
N ASP A 443 17.07 20.09 20.16
CA ASP A 443 18.40 20.60 20.38
C ASP A 443 19.18 20.77 19.05
N LYS A 444 20.44 21.18 19.14
CA LYS A 444 21.36 21.36 17.99
C LYS A 444 21.61 20.10 17.15
N ASP A 445 21.28 18.92 17.67
CA ASP A 445 21.50 17.62 17.06
C ASP A 445 20.25 17.00 16.43
N MET A 446 19.08 17.62 16.61
CA MET A 446 17.81 17.23 15.99
C MET A 446 17.44 18.18 14.84
N PRO A 447 17.72 17.84 13.56
CA PRO A 447 17.17 18.59 12.44
C PRO A 447 15.63 18.55 12.43
N VAL A 448 15.06 19.71 12.13
CA VAL A 448 13.62 19.91 12.02
C VAL A 448 13.28 20.28 10.57
N VAL A 449 12.60 19.36 9.89
CA VAL A 449 12.05 19.56 8.54
C VAL A 449 10.69 20.23 8.68
N VAL A 450 10.48 21.37 8.02
CA VAL A 450 9.22 22.14 8.11
C VAL A 450 8.61 22.34 6.74
N LEU A 451 7.32 22.02 6.61
CA LEU A 451 6.51 22.27 5.44
C LEU A 451 5.71 23.56 5.64
N ALA A 452 6.08 24.60 4.90
CA ALA A 452 5.48 25.93 5.03
C ALA A 452 5.06 26.49 3.66
N PRO A 453 3.96 25.99 3.06
CA PRO A 453 3.39 26.63 1.89
C PRO A 453 2.86 28.02 2.24
N ARG A 454 2.75 28.90 1.24
CA ARG A 454 2.15 30.23 1.43
C ARG A 454 0.61 30.14 1.48
N ASP A 455 0.09 29.58 2.57
CA ASP A 455 -1.34 29.42 2.83
C ASP A 455 -1.84 30.25 4.03
N ARG A 456 -3.11 30.08 4.42
CA ARG A 456 -3.72 30.78 5.57
C ARG A 456 -3.08 30.46 6.93
N LEU A 457 -2.31 29.36 7.03
CA LEU A 457 -1.64 28.92 8.27
C LEU A 457 -0.16 29.31 8.30
N TYR A 458 0.35 29.92 7.23
CA TYR A 458 1.75 30.27 7.06
C TYR A 458 2.36 30.98 8.28
N GLU A 459 1.76 32.09 8.72
CA GLU A 459 2.25 32.86 9.88
C GLU A 459 2.31 32.03 11.16
N LYS A 460 1.39 31.08 11.34
CA LYS A 460 1.39 30.16 12.49
C LYS A 460 2.52 29.13 12.38
N THR A 461 2.79 28.63 11.17
CA THR A 461 3.95 27.74 10.92
C THR A 461 5.27 28.47 11.17
N VAL A 462 5.42 29.71 10.70
CA VAL A 462 6.61 30.54 10.94
C VAL A 462 6.80 30.79 12.43
N SER A 463 5.73 31.09 13.18
CA SER A 463 5.80 31.24 14.63
C SER A 463 6.31 29.96 15.32
N ASN A 464 5.82 28.78 14.94
CA ASN A 464 6.35 27.53 15.49
C ASN A 464 7.82 27.31 15.11
N LEU A 465 8.25 27.75 13.93
CA LEU A 465 9.64 27.66 13.53
C LEU A 465 10.57 28.53 14.41
N MET A 466 10.14 29.73 14.79
CA MET A 466 10.93 30.58 15.67
C MET A 466 11.17 29.92 17.04
N GLU A 467 10.19 29.15 17.53
CA GLU A 467 10.32 28.37 18.77
C GLU A 467 11.35 27.24 18.64
N VAL A 468 11.41 26.57 17.49
CA VAL A 468 12.45 25.58 17.15
C VAL A 468 13.83 26.24 17.16
N LYS A 469 13.96 27.38 16.47
CA LYS A 469 15.22 28.09 16.34
C LYS A 469 15.76 28.64 17.64
N ALA A 470 14.88 29.09 18.54
CA ALA A 470 15.26 29.51 19.88
C ALA A 470 15.95 28.40 20.70
N ARG A 471 15.86 27.13 20.25
CA ARG A 471 16.51 25.95 20.86
C ARG A 471 17.69 25.43 20.04
N HIS A 472 18.18 26.23 19.11
CA HIS A 472 19.36 25.97 18.28
C HIS A 472 19.26 24.75 17.35
N ALA A 473 18.07 24.21 17.12
CA ALA A 473 17.89 23.12 16.19
C ALA A 473 18.12 23.54 14.73
N PRO A 474 18.80 22.70 13.92
CA PRO A 474 18.92 22.94 12.49
C PRO A 474 17.55 22.84 11.82
N VAL A 475 17.21 23.82 11.00
CA VAL A 475 15.94 23.90 10.29
C VAL A 475 16.15 23.68 8.80
N ILE A 476 15.38 22.73 8.26
CA ILE A 476 15.29 22.43 6.84
C ILE A 476 13.90 22.82 6.37
N ALA A 477 13.78 23.98 5.72
CA ALA A 477 12.49 24.53 5.32
C ALA A 477 12.16 24.14 3.87
N PHE A 478 10.99 23.52 3.68
CA PHE A 478 10.37 23.33 2.37
C PHE A 478 9.25 24.36 2.24
N VAL A 479 9.42 25.31 1.32
CA VAL A 479 8.57 26.50 1.20
C VAL A 479 8.08 26.69 -0.23
N SER A 480 7.04 27.51 -0.45
CA SER A 480 6.63 27.87 -1.81
C SER A 480 7.61 28.84 -2.47
N GLU A 481 7.74 28.77 -3.80
CA GLU A 481 8.53 29.73 -4.58
C GLU A 481 8.08 31.18 -4.36
N GLY A 482 9.05 32.09 -4.39
CA GLY A 482 8.85 33.50 -4.07
C GLY A 482 8.82 33.82 -2.58
N GLU A 483 9.02 32.82 -1.70
CA GLU A 483 9.13 33.05 -0.28
C GLU A 483 10.49 33.63 0.14
N LYS A 484 10.49 34.69 0.96
CA LYS A 484 11.67 35.50 1.28
C LYS A 484 12.01 35.61 2.77
N ASP A 485 11.04 35.39 3.65
CA ASP A 485 11.16 35.60 5.10
C ASP A 485 11.82 34.39 5.78
N LEU A 486 11.34 33.18 5.47
CA LEU A 486 11.89 31.92 6.01
C LEU A 486 13.32 31.63 5.51
N GLY A 487 13.67 32.15 4.34
CA GLY A 487 15.02 32.01 3.77
C GLY A 487 16.12 32.63 4.63
N LYS A 488 15.78 33.58 5.51
CA LYS A 488 16.73 34.23 6.42
C LYS A 488 16.93 33.47 7.72
N VAL A 489 16.01 32.56 8.05
CA VAL A 489 15.94 31.90 9.35
C VAL A 489 16.39 30.45 9.22
N ALA A 490 15.94 29.73 8.19
CA ALA A 490 16.27 28.32 8.00
C ALA A 490 17.75 28.09 7.64
N ASP A 491 18.33 26.98 8.09
CA ASP A 491 19.72 26.61 7.76
C ASP A 491 19.84 25.99 6.35
N ALA A 492 18.75 25.42 5.85
CA ALA A 492 18.61 24.88 4.52
C ALA A 492 17.19 25.17 4.02
N VAL A 493 17.05 25.50 2.73
CA VAL A 493 15.78 25.83 2.11
C VAL A 493 15.66 25.09 0.79
N PHE A 494 14.50 24.49 0.56
CA PHE A 494 14.08 24.02 -0.75
C PHE A 494 12.74 24.64 -1.12
N THR A 495 12.60 25.14 -2.34
CA THR A 495 11.36 25.76 -2.81
C THR A 495 10.58 24.79 -3.69
N ILE A 496 9.26 24.66 -3.46
CA ILE A 496 8.33 23.99 -4.37
C ILE A 496 7.60 25.02 -5.24
N PRO A 497 7.19 24.65 -6.48
CA PRO A 497 6.36 25.52 -7.32
C PRO A 497 5.08 25.98 -6.62
N LYS A 498 4.57 27.15 -7.01
CA LYS A 498 3.33 27.70 -6.44
C LYS A 498 2.12 26.87 -6.86
N VAL A 499 1.35 26.41 -5.87
CA VAL A 499 0.12 25.66 -6.09
C VAL A 499 -0.88 25.96 -4.96
N PRO A 500 -2.19 25.85 -5.17
CA PRO A 500 -3.16 25.96 -4.09
C PRO A 500 -2.88 24.99 -2.94
N ALA A 501 -3.20 25.41 -1.71
CA ALA A 501 -2.82 24.66 -0.50
C ALA A 501 -3.25 23.18 -0.53
N LEU A 502 -4.47 22.88 -0.98
CA LEU A 502 -5.01 21.51 -1.07
C LEU A 502 -4.23 20.60 -2.05
N LEU A 503 -3.50 21.17 -3.00
CA LEU A 503 -2.73 20.46 -4.03
C LEU A 503 -1.21 20.44 -3.74
N SER A 504 -0.75 21.23 -2.77
CA SER A 504 0.64 21.19 -2.29
C SER A 504 1.14 19.84 -1.74
N PRO A 505 0.28 18.92 -1.23
CA PRO A 505 0.75 17.66 -0.67
C PRO A 505 1.60 16.80 -1.61
N ILE A 506 1.21 16.69 -2.90
CA ILE A 506 1.98 15.91 -3.88
C ILE A 506 3.39 16.47 -4.07
N LEU A 507 3.50 17.79 -4.21
CA LEU A 507 4.79 18.47 -4.45
C LEU A 507 5.73 18.30 -3.26
N PHE A 508 5.23 18.48 -2.04
CA PHE A 508 6.03 18.26 -0.83
C PHE A 508 6.41 16.79 -0.67
N ALA A 509 5.50 15.85 -0.92
CA ALA A 509 5.79 14.42 -0.82
C ALA A 509 6.97 14.01 -1.71
N VAL A 510 6.98 14.43 -2.98
CA VAL A 510 8.08 14.14 -3.92
C VAL A 510 9.41 14.68 -3.40
N ALA A 511 9.42 15.92 -2.92
CA ALA A 511 10.64 16.55 -2.40
C ALA A 511 11.17 15.83 -1.13
N LEU A 512 10.27 15.38 -0.25
CA LEU A 512 10.64 14.63 0.95
C LEU A 512 11.08 13.18 0.65
N GLN A 513 10.50 12.55 -0.36
CA GLN A 513 10.95 11.23 -0.85
C GLN A 513 12.39 11.30 -1.36
N LEU A 514 12.75 12.32 -2.15
CA LEU A 514 14.13 12.55 -2.58
C LEU A 514 15.07 12.81 -1.41
N LEU A 515 14.64 13.58 -0.41
CA LEU A 515 15.44 13.82 0.81
C LEU A 515 15.73 12.50 1.54
N ALA A 516 14.70 11.68 1.76
CA ALA A 516 14.84 10.36 2.39
C ALA A 516 15.75 9.44 1.59
N TYR A 517 15.54 9.37 0.27
CA TYR A 517 16.34 8.56 -0.66
C TYR A 517 17.83 8.91 -0.56
N HIS A 518 18.19 10.18 -0.72
CA HIS A 518 19.59 10.57 -0.69
C HIS A 518 20.24 10.38 0.69
N ILE A 519 19.50 10.59 1.78
CA ILE A 519 20.01 10.31 3.13
C ILE A 519 20.29 8.80 3.29
N ALA A 520 19.38 7.93 2.83
CA ALA A 520 19.55 6.48 2.90
C ALA A 520 20.77 6.00 2.08
N VAL A 521 20.91 6.47 0.83
CA VAL A 521 22.07 6.15 -0.02
C VAL A 521 23.38 6.57 0.66
N LEU A 522 23.44 7.77 1.24
CA LEU A 522 24.64 8.24 1.95
C LEU A 522 24.94 7.46 3.23
N ARG A 523 23.95 6.78 3.82
CA ARG A 523 24.12 5.89 4.97
C ARG A 523 24.44 4.45 4.57
N GLY A 524 24.42 4.14 3.27
CA GLY A 524 24.71 2.80 2.75
C GLY A 524 23.67 1.75 3.14
N THR A 525 22.42 2.16 3.36
CA THR A 525 21.32 1.23 3.63
C THR A 525 20.73 0.69 2.33
N ASP A 526 20.10 -0.49 2.39
CA ASP A 526 19.33 -1.01 1.25
C ASP A 526 18.02 -0.23 1.12
N VAL A 527 17.91 0.54 0.03
CA VAL A 527 16.78 1.44 -0.23
C VAL A 527 15.59 0.71 -0.84
N ASP A 528 15.84 -0.34 -1.63
CA ASP A 528 14.77 -1.10 -2.29
C ASP A 528 14.19 -2.15 -1.33
N GLN A 529 15.03 -2.74 -0.47
CA GLN A 529 14.69 -3.81 0.49
C GLN A 529 15.17 -3.50 1.92
N PRO A 530 14.59 -2.47 2.57
CA PRO A 530 14.91 -2.13 3.95
C PRO A 530 14.65 -3.31 4.90
N ARG A 531 15.52 -3.47 5.89
CA ARG A 531 15.47 -4.58 6.87
C ARG A 531 14.12 -4.61 7.59
N ASN A 532 13.66 -5.83 7.89
CA ASN A 532 12.42 -6.13 8.63
C ASN A 532 11.11 -5.73 7.94
N LEU A 533 11.15 -5.13 6.76
CA LEU A 533 9.96 -4.70 6.03
C LEU A 533 9.70 -5.62 4.82
N ALA A 534 8.42 -5.68 4.42
CA ALA A 534 7.97 -6.33 3.19
C ALA A 534 7.11 -5.34 2.41
N LYS A 535 7.05 -5.50 1.08
CA LYS A 535 6.29 -4.58 0.21
C LYS A 535 4.80 -4.54 0.54
N SER A 536 4.22 -5.68 0.85
CA SER A 536 2.81 -5.82 1.26
C SER A 536 2.73 -6.72 2.48
N VAL A 537 2.00 -6.27 3.48
CA VAL A 537 1.69 -7.06 4.68
C VAL A 537 0.38 -7.81 4.42
N THR A 538 0.50 -9.07 4.00
CA THR A 538 -0.63 -9.94 3.60
C THR A 538 -1.08 -10.90 4.70
N VAL A 539 -0.53 -10.74 5.90
CA VAL A 539 -0.79 -11.54 7.10
C VAL A 539 -0.84 -10.59 8.29
N GLU A 540 -1.52 -11.01 9.36
CA GLU A 540 -1.59 -10.25 10.62
C GLU A 540 -0.28 -10.34 11.43
#